data_AF-A0A0L8L470-F1
#
_entry.id   AF-A0A0L8L470-F1
#
_cell.length_a   1.000
_cell.length_b   1.000
_cell.length_c   1.000
_cell.angle_alpha   90.00
_cell.angle_beta   90.00
_cell.angle_gamma   90.00
#
_symmetry.space_group_name_H-M   'P 1'
#
loop_
_entity.id
_entity.type
_entity.pdbx_description
1 polymer ?
#
loop_
_entity_poly.entity_id
_entity_poly.type
_entity_poly.pdbx_seq_one_letter_code
_entity_poly.pdbx_strand_id
1 'polypeptide(L)'
;MGVQRFFLVDDRSDDDYRDVVKPYVDEGVVQVIEKPCPPAYAGRRWNQYQHLVLGGLCRELRGAVRWLALVDVDEFLVPTVASTVIEFLSEHEEAGAVHVEWRMFGTSGVRRLGTGELLTERMCRRMAARPNPGKSIVKPHRVAEAGIHRCELLPGSAYVTVPADPAPGRGGMRVHHYWTRDEEFLLGTKLPRAAETKGWELTPEAVDFHRTAYDDVEDRQIRRFLPGLRERLGRAR
;
A
#
# COMPACT_ATOMS: atom_id res chain seq x y z
N MET A 1 -0.79 -10.24 -11.08
CA MET A 1 -1.16 -9.86 -9.70
C MET A 1 -2.31 -10.68 -9.13
N GLY A 2 -3.33 -11.05 -9.91
CA GLY A 2 -4.45 -11.91 -9.46
C GLY A 2 -5.62 -11.15 -8.83
N VAL A 3 -5.44 -9.87 -8.49
CA VAL A 3 -6.53 -8.99 -8.01
C VAL A 3 -7.56 -8.79 -9.12
N GLN A 4 -8.84 -8.90 -8.75
CA GLN A 4 -9.97 -8.86 -9.69
C GLN A 4 -10.64 -7.48 -9.74
N ARG A 5 -10.65 -6.75 -8.62
CA ARG A 5 -11.23 -5.41 -8.51
C ARG A 5 -10.44 -4.52 -7.55
N PHE A 6 -10.48 -3.22 -7.81
CA PHE A 6 -9.91 -2.16 -6.98
C PHE A 6 -11.01 -1.16 -6.63
N PHE A 7 -11.04 -0.75 -5.36
CA PHE A 7 -11.89 0.33 -4.88
C PHE A 7 -10.98 1.48 -4.47
N LEU A 8 -10.97 2.56 -5.24
CA LEU A 8 -10.17 3.75 -4.96
C LEU A 8 -11.04 4.77 -4.27
N VAL A 9 -10.72 5.08 -3.01
CA VAL A 9 -11.43 6.09 -2.23
C VAL A 9 -10.76 7.44 -2.47
N ASP A 10 -11.46 8.36 -3.11
CA ASP A 10 -10.97 9.70 -3.42
C ASP A 10 -11.37 10.71 -2.33
N ASP A 11 -10.39 11.48 -1.86
CA ASP A 11 -10.58 12.65 -1.00
C ASP A 11 -10.11 13.91 -1.72
N ARG A 12 -10.88 14.34 -2.72
CA ARG A 12 -10.67 15.61 -3.44
C ARG A 12 -9.31 15.69 -4.13
N SER A 13 -8.86 14.61 -4.75
CA SER A 13 -7.70 14.68 -5.63
C SER A 13 -7.90 15.74 -6.71
N ASP A 14 -6.86 16.53 -6.94
CA ASP A 14 -6.83 17.68 -7.86
C ASP A 14 -5.89 17.45 -9.06
N ASP A 15 -5.34 16.25 -9.18
CA ASP A 15 -4.52 15.79 -10.31
C ASP A 15 -5.36 15.13 -11.41
N ASP A 16 -4.67 14.63 -12.45
CA ASP A 16 -5.27 14.00 -13.63
C ASP A 16 -5.67 12.52 -13.38
N TYR A 17 -5.88 12.10 -12.13
CA TYR A 17 -6.11 10.71 -11.78
C TYR A 17 -7.29 10.08 -12.53
N ARG A 18 -8.33 10.87 -12.85
CA ARG A 18 -9.51 10.38 -13.56
C ARG A 18 -9.15 9.87 -14.94
N ASP A 19 -8.30 10.58 -15.68
CA ASP A 19 -7.84 10.15 -17.00
C ASP A 19 -6.95 8.91 -16.89
N VAL A 20 -6.08 8.87 -15.87
CA VAL A 20 -5.20 7.72 -15.59
C VAL A 20 -6.00 6.45 -15.27
N VAL A 21 -7.08 6.54 -14.50
CA VAL A 21 -7.87 5.37 -14.09
C VAL A 21 -9.00 5.01 -15.05
N LYS A 22 -9.40 5.92 -15.95
CA LYS A 22 -10.54 5.75 -16.85
C LYS A 22 -10.52 4.42 -17.61
N PRO A 23 -9.43 3.98 -18.25
CA PRO A 23 -9.43 2.71 -18.98
C PRO A 23 -9.79 1.50 -18.10
N TYR A 24 -9.37 1.53 -16.82
CA TYR A 24 -9.64 0.47 -15.86
C TYR A 24 -11.04 0.56 -15.24
N VAL A 25 -11.61 1.76 -15.17
CA VAL A 25 -13.02 1.98 -14.80
C VAL A 25 -13.93 1.46 -15.91
N ASP A 26 -13.63 1.78 -17.17
CA ASP A 26 -14.38 1.29 -18.34
C ASP A 26 -14.33 -0.24 -18.44
N GLU A 27 -13.22 -0.88 -18.07
CA GLU A 27 -13.07 -2.34 -17.98
C GLU A 27 -13.83 -2.96 -16.78
N GLY A 28 -14.29 -2.15 -15.83
CA GLY A 28 -14.97 -2.60 -14.60
C GLY A 28 -14.02 -3.20 -13.55
N VAL A 29 -12.72 -3.02 -13.70
CA VAL A 29 -11.67 -3.48 -12.77
C VAL A 29 -11.44 -2.47 -11.65
N VAL A 30 -11.66 -1.17 -11.91
CA VAL A 30 -11.54 -0.10 -10.91
C VAL A 30 -12.92 0.54 -10.67
N GLN A 31 -13.24 0.77 -9.40
CA GLN A 31 -14.33 1.65 -8.98
C GLN A 31 -13.74 2.79 -8.16
N VAL A 32 -14.00 4.03 -8.59
CA VAL A 32 -13.68 5.23 -7.81
C VAL A 32 -14.88 5.57 -6.92
N ILE A 33 -14.61 5.80 -5.63
CA ILE A 33 -15.61 6.14 -4.62
C ILE A 33 -15.24 7.51 -4.05
N GLU A 34 -16.04 8.52 -4.38
CA GLU A 34 -15.85 9.87 -3.85
C GLU A 34 -16.30 9.94 -2.39
N LYS A 35 -15.36 10.16 -1.47
CA LYS A 35 -15.59 10.25 -0.03
C LYS A 35 -14.73 11.35 0.58
N PRO A 36 -15.00 12.64 0.23
CA PRO A 36 -14.25 13.77 0.75
C PRO A 36 -14.25 13.78 2.29
N CYS A 37 -13.08 13.99 2.89
CA CYS A 37 -12.92 14.09 4.33
C CYS A 37 -13.71 15.28 4.87
N PRO A 38 -14.65 15.07 5.82
CA PRO A 38 -15.30 16.17 6.48
C PRO A 38 -14.27 17.00 7.27
N PRO A 39 -14.38 18.34 7.32
CA PRO A 39 -13.43 19.19 8.05
C PRO A 39 -13.24 18.80 9.52
N ALA A 40 -14.26 18.24 10.17
CA ALA A 40 -14.22 17.75 11.55
C ALA A 40 -13.22 16.60 11.79
N TYR A 41 -12.82 15.90 10.73
CA TYR A 41 -11.85 14.81 10.76
C TYR A 41 -10.51 15.17 10.09
N ALA A 42 -10.31 16.43 9.66
CA ALA A 42 -9.05 16.86 9.05
C ALA A 42 -7.87 16.84 10.04
N GLY A 43 -6.65 16.91 9.52
CA GLY A 43 -5.42 16.94 10.31
C GLY A 43 -5.26 15.71 11.20
N ARG A 44 -5.10 15.91 12.52
CA ARG A 44 -4.82 14.83 13.47
C ARG A 44 -5.94 13.79 13.62
N ARG A 45 -7.15 14.07 13.13
CA ARG A 45 -8.29 13.12 13.16
C ARG A 45 -8.44 12.31 11.87
N TRP A 46 -7.53 12.48 10.90
CA TRP A 46 -7.60 11.85 9.59
C TRP A 46 -7.73 10.33 9.65
N ASN A 47 -6.96 9.69 10.54
CA ASN A 47 -7.00 8.24 10.72
C ASN A 47 -8.37 7.74 11.20
N GLN A 48 -9.11 8.54 11.98
CA GLN A 48 -10.46 8.17 12.43
C GLN A 48 -11.42 8.09 11.25
N TYR A 49 -11.34 9.06 10.32
CA TYR A 49 -12.15 9.03 9.11
C TYR A 49 -11.77 7.85 8.20
N GLN A 50 -10.48 7.57 8.05
CA GLN A 50 -10.04 6.38 7.32
C GLN A 50 -10.63 5.09 7.91
N HIS A 51 -10.64 4.92 9.24
CA HIS A 51 -11.29 3.75 9.88
C HIS A 51 -12.79 3.66 9.54
N LEU A 52 -13.50 4.79 9.55
CA LEU A 52 -14.93 4.83 9.19
C LEU A 52 -15.15 4.39 7.74
N VAL A 53 -14.32 4.86 6.80
CA VAL A 53 -14.40 4.50 5.39
C VAL A 53 -14.08 3.01 5.19
N LEU A 54 -12.97 2.54 5.72
CA LEU A 54 -12.55 1.13 5.62
C LEU A 54 -13.59 0.20 6.26
N GLY A 55 -14.15 0.59 7.41
CA GLY A 55 -15.22 -0.14 8.08
C GLY A 55 -16.51 -0.19 7.25
N GLY A 56 -16.83 0.91 6.55
CA GLY A 56 -17.91 0.96 5.58
C GLY A 56 -17.71 -0.04 4.44
N LEU A 57 -16.53 -0.05 3.82
CA LEU A 57 -16.19 -0.98 2.74
C LEU A 57 -16.21 -2.44 3.20
N CYS A 58 -15.67 -2.75 4.38
CA CYS A 58 -15.74 -4.09 4.96
C CYS A 58 -17.19 -4.57 5.18
N ARG A 59 -18.11 -3.67 5.53
CA ARG A 59 -19.54 -4.00 5.68
C ARG A 59 -20.23 -4.18 4.32
N GLU A 60 -20.00 -3.26 3.39
CA GLU A 60 -20.60 -3.28 2.05
C GLU A 60 -20.17 -4.52 1.25
N LEU A 61 -18.89 -4.88 1.32
CA LEU A 61 -18.33 -6.00 0.58
C LEU A 61 -18.47 -7.35 1.32
N ARG A 62 -19.19 -7.38 2.44
CA ARG A 62 -19.45 -8.61 3.20
C ARG A 62 -20.24 -9.59 2.34
N GLY A 63 -19.64 -10.75 2.07
CA GLY A 63 -20.24 -11.80 1.24
C GLY A 63 -20.12 -11.56 -0.27
N ALA A 64 -19.70 -10.37 -0.71
CA ALA A 64 -19.45 -10.05 -2.11
C ALA A 64 -18.02 -10.39 -2.54
N VAL A 65 -17.06 -10.30 -1.62
CA VAL A 65 -15.65 -10.64 -1.89
C VAL A 65 -15.11 -11.62 -0.86
N ARG A 66 -14.20 -12.50 -1.31
CA ARG A 66 -13.54 -13.49 -0.46
C ARG A 66 -12.44 -12.86 0.39
N TRP A 67 -11.57 -12.10 -0.26
CA TRP A 67 -10.44 -11.39 0.34
C TRP A 67 -10.50 -9.91 -0.03
N LEU A 68 -10.17 -9.04 0.92
CA LEU A 68 -10.09 -7.59 0.76
C LEU A 68 -8.76 -7.12 1.36
N ALA A 69 -7.90 -6.54 0.53
CA ALA A 69 -6.68 -5.89 0.98
C ALA A 69 -6.97 -4.42 1.27
N LEU A 70 -6.57 -3.94 2.45
CA LEU A 70 -6.66 -2.53 2.83
C LEU A 70 -5.26 -1.94 2.75
N VAL A 71 -4.95 -1.23 1.66
CA VAL A 71 -3.59 -0.74 1.34
C VAL A 71 -3.63 0.71 0.88
N ASP A 72 -2.53 1.43 1.07
CA ASP A 72 -2.39 2.81 0.61
C ASP A 72 -1.92 2.83 -0.87
N VAL A 73 -2.11 3.94 -1.59
CA VAL A 73 -1.79 4.03 -3.03
C VAL A 73 -0.30 4.00 -3.35
N ASP A 74 0.56 4.22 -2.36
CA ASP A 74 2.02 4.11 -2.44
C ASP A 74 2.56 2.76 -1.90
N GLU A 75 1.67 1.78 -1.71
CA GLU A 75 1.98 0.46 -1.20
C GLU A 75 1.68 -0.65 -2.21
N PHE A 76 2.59 -1.63 -2.28
CA PHE A 76 2.50 -2.72 -3.23
C PHE A 76 2.62 -4.07 -2.51
N LEU A 77 1.65 -4.95 -2.71
CA LEU A 77 1.71 -6.34 -2.23
C LEU A 77 2.65 -7.15 -3.13
N VAL A 78 3.72 -7.69 -2.53
CA VAL A 78 4.77 -8.42 -3.23
C VAL A 78 4.92 -9.80 -2.59
N PRO A 79 4.28 -10.84 -3.16
CA PRO A 79 4.61 -12.22 -2.78
C PRO A 79 6.09 -12.50 -3.05
N THR A 80 6.73 -13.28 -2.18
CA THR A 80 8.17 -13.58 -2.30
C THR A 80 8.45 -14.73 -3.27
N VAL A 81 7.53 -15.69 -3.37
CA VAL A 81 7.64 -16.88 -4.23
C VAL A 81 6.45 -16.97 -5.20
N ALA A 82 5.22 -17.09 -4.68
CA ALA A 82 3.99 -17.23 -5.47
C ALA A 82 3.87 -16.18 -6.60
N SER A 83 3.32 -16.53 -7.75
CA SER A 83 3.24 -15.61 -8.92
C SER A 83 2.18 -14.53 -8.76
N THR A 84 1.17 -14.76 -7.90
CA THR A 84 0.08 -13.81 -7.65
C THR A 84 -0.28 -13.70 -6.18
N VAL A 85 -0.98 -12.63 -5.81
CA VAL A 85 -1.51 -12.46 -4.44
C VAL A 85 -2.56 -13.52 -4.14
N ILE A 86 -3.41 -13.88 -5.12
CA ILE A 86 -4.45 -14.90 -4.94
C ILE A 86 -3.86 -16.29 -4.75
N GLU A 87 -2.84 -16.65 -5.52
CA GLU A 87 -2.11 -17.90 -5.34
C GLU A 87 -1.52 -17.99 -3.93
N PHE A 88 -0.87 -16.93 -3.45
CA PHE A 88 -0.37 -16.87 -2.08
C PHE A 88 -1.50 -17.03 -1.04
N LEU A 89 -2.61 -16.32 -1.19
CA LEU A 89 -3.73 -16.38 -0.24
C LEU A 89 -4.46 -17.74 -0.23
N SER A 90 -4.35 -18.53 -1.31
CA SER A 90 -4.94 -19.87 -1.37
C SER A 90 -4.36 -20.83 -0.32
N GLU A 91 -3.13 -20.59 0.13
CA GLU A 91 -2.47 -21.34 1.21
C GLU A 91 -2.94 -20.92 2.61
N HIS A 92 -3.71 -19.82 2.71
CA HIS A 92 -4.15 -19.20 3.96
C HIS A 92 -5.68 -19.17 4.09
N GLU A 93 -6.37 -20.10 3.44
CA GLU A 93 -7.84 -20.09 3.38
C GLU A 93 -8.54 -20.32 4.72
N GLU A 94 -7.89 -20.93 5.70
CA GLU A 94 -8.45 -21.05 7.05
C GLU A 94 -8.35 -19.76 7.87
N ALA A 95 -7.52 -18.80 7.44
CA ALA A 95 -7.36 -17.53 8.14
C ALA A 95 -8.53 -16.58 7.86
N GLY A 96 -8.96 -15.85 8.89
CA GLY A 96 -9.86 -14.71 8.75
C GLY A 96 -9.14 -13.45 8.25
N ALA A 97 -7.83 -13.35 8.49
CA ALA A 97 -6.98 -12.31 7.93
C ALA A 97 -5.50 -12.74 7.87
N VAL A 98 -4.77 -12.08 6.99
CA VAL A 98 -3.32 -12.16 6.84
C VAL A 98 -2.70 -10.79 7.11
N HIS A 99 -1.75 -10.73 8.02
CA HIS A 99 -0.87 -9.58 8.19
C HIS A 99 0.29 -9.63 7.22
N VAL A 100 0.56 -8.51 6.56
CA VAL A 100 1.69 -8.38 5.65
C VAL A 100 2.52 -7.21 6.12
N GLU A 101 3.72 -7.50 6.64
CA GLU A 101 4.60 -6.44 7.13
C GLU A 101 5.11 -5.55 5.99
N TRP A 102 5.33 -4.28 6.33
CA TRP A 102 5.95 -3.34 5.44
C TRP A 102 7.46 -3.52 5.34
N ARG A 103 7.98 -3.14 4.19
CA ARG A 103 9.38 -2.76 3.99
C ARG A 103 9.39 -1.35 3.40
N MET A 104 9.95 -0.41 4.16
CA MET A 104 10.02 1.01 3.81
C MET A 104 11.14 1.23 2.80
N PHE A 105 10.78 1.71 1.61
CA PHE A 105 11.74 2.11 0.58
C PHE A 105 12.17 3.56 0.79
N GLY A 106 13.46 3.81 0.61
CA GLY A 106 14.06 5.14 0.62
C GLY A 106 14.08 5.76 -0.77
N THR A 107 14.81 6.88 -0.89
CA THR A 107 14.91 7.60 -2.16
C THR A 107 15.82 6.91 -3.16
N SER A 108 16.57 5.89 -2.73
CA SER A 108 17.58 5.21 -3.54
C SER A 108 18.62 6.18 -4.12
N GLY A 109 18.80 7.36 -3.49
CA GLY A 109 19.63 8.45 -3.99
C GLY A 109 19.11 9.09 -5.29
N VAL A 110 17.84 8.88 -5.65
CA VAL A 110 17.23 9.46 -6.84
C VAL A 110 16.66 10.83 -6.50
N ARG A 111 17.26 11.87 -7.06
CA ARG A 111 16.83 13.26 -6.86
C ARG A 111 15.39 13.50 -7.32
N ARG A 112 15.06 13.06 -8.54
CA ARG A 112 13.76 13.27 -9.19
C ARG A 112 13.50 12.15 -10.19
N LEU A 113 12.29 11.58 -10.18
CA LEU A 113 11.84 10.66 -11.22
C LEU A 113 11.57 11.40 -12.54
N GLY A 114 12.07 10.83 -13.63
CA GLY A 114 11.76 11.30 -14.98
C GLY A 114 10.35 10.93 -15.43
N THR A 115 9.79 11.68 -16.37
CA THR A 115 8.51 11.36 -17.00
C THR A 115 8.57 9.97 -17.65
N GLY A 116 7.65 9.10 -17.27
CA GLY A 116 7.58 7.72 -17.76
C GLY A 116 8.49 6.72 -17.04
N GLU A 117 9.33 7.16 -16.10
CA GLU A 117 10.05 6.24 -15.21
C GLU A 117 9.11 5.63 -14.17
N LEU A 118 9.29 4.35 -13.87
CA LEU A 118 8.48 3.65 -12.88
C LEU A 118 9.10 3.76 -11.49
N LEU A 119 8.31 4.23 -10.52
CA LEU A 119 8.69 4.29 -9.10
C LEU A 119 9.30 2.97 -8.62
N THR A 120 8.61 1.85 -8.88
CA THR A 120 8.99 0.50 -8.46
C THR A 120 10.26 -0.04 -9.13
N GLU A 121 10.72 0.60 -10.21
CA GLU A 121 11.95 0.24 -10.90
C GLU A 121 13.15 1.00 -10.36
N ARG A 122 12.96 2.31 -10.13
CA ARG A 122 14.01 3.25 -9.75
C ARG A 122 14.28 3.27 -8.24
N MET A 123 13.23 3.15 -7.43
CA MET A 123 13.36 3.05 -5.97
C MET A 123 13.59 1.59 -5.60
N CYS A 124 14.84 1.18 -5.47
CA CYS A 124 15.22 -0.21 -5.21
C CYS A 124 16.04 -0.39 -3.93
N ARG A 125 16.17 0.65 -3.11
CA ARG A 125 16.80 0.58 -1.80
C ARG A 125 15.75 0.78 -0.71
N ARG A 126 15.88 -0.02 0.34
CA ARG A 126 14.97 -0.04 1.47
C ARG A 126 15.73 -0.18 2.78
N MET A 127 15.04 0.12 3.86
CA MET A 127 15.53 -0.13 5.20
C MET A 127 15.79 -1.62 5.43
N ALA A 128 16.80 -1.93 6.25
CA ALA A 128 17.09 -3.29 6.68
C ALA A 128 15.86 -3.93 7.37
N ALA A 129 15.79 -5.26 7.31
CA ALA A 129 14.66 -5.99 7.86
C ALA A 129 14.56 -5.76 9.37
N ARG A 130 13.43 -5.20 9.80
CA ARG A 130 13.03 -5.05 11.19
C ARG A 130 11.52 -5.28 11.31
N PRO A 131 11.00 -5.70 12.48
CA PRO A 131 9.57 -5.71 12.71
C PRO A 131 9.01 -4.32 12.42
N ASN A 132 8.07 -4.25 11.49
CA ASN A 132 7.40 -3.02 11.10
C ASN A 132 5.89 -3.24 11.16
N PRO A 133 5.11 -2.16 11.29
CA PRO A 133 3.69 -2.20 10.95
C PRO A 133 3.49 -2.77 9.54
N GLY A 134 2.25 -3.17 9.27
CA GLY A 134 1.89 -3.77 8.01
C GLY A 134 0.48 -3.38 7.60
N LYS A 135 -0.03 -4.09 6.60
CA LYS A 135 -1.44 -4.03 6.22
C LYS A 135 -2.16 -5.34 6.52
N SER A 136 -3.48 -5.25 6.46
CA SER A 136 -4.38 -6.39 6.60
C SER A 136 -4.93 -6.79 5.23
N ILE A 137 -4.87 -8.07 4.93
CA ILE A 137 -5.73 -8.69 3.91
C ILE A 137 -6.75 -9.54 4.67
N VAL A 138 -8.02 -9.18 4.58
CA VAL A 138 -9.07 -9.71 5.44
C VAL A 138 -10.14 -10.42 4.63
N LYS A 139 -10.84 -11.38 5.26
CA LYS A 139 -12.15 -11.81 4.81
C LYS A 139 -13.18 -10.85 5.41
N PRO A 140 -13.90 -10.02 4.63
CA PRO A 140 -14.72 -8.95 5.21
C PRO A 140 -15.79 -9.45 6.19
N HIS A 141 -16.34 -10.65 5.96
CA HIS A 141 -17.32 -11.26 6.85
C HIS A 141 -16.76 -11.68 8.23
N ARG A 142 -15.44 -11.69 8.40
CA ARG A 142 -14.75 -11.99 9.67
C ARG A 142 -14.27 -10.73 10.40
N VAL A 143 -14.42 -9.54 9.82
CA VAL A 143 -13.99 -8.27 10.44
C VAL A 143 -15.03 -7.80 11.45
N ALA A 144 -14.57 -7.46 12.65
CA ALA A 144 -15.34 -6.77 13.69
C ALA A 144 -15.15 -5.25 13.58
N GLU A 145 -13.90 -4.80 13.53
CA GLU A 145 -13.53 -3.40 13.35
C GLU A 145 -12.38 -3.28 12.33
N ALA A 146 -12.46 -2.30 11.43
CA ALA A 146 -11.44 -2.05 10.43
C ALA A 146 -10.46 -0.97 10.90
N GLY A 147 -9.16 -1.22 10.73
CA GLY A 147 -8.10 -0.26 11.04
C GLY A 147 -7.12 -0.08 9.89
N ILE A 148 -6.42 1.06 9.86
CA ILE A 148 -5.48 1.42 8.77
C ILE A 148 -4.25 0.50 8.63
N HIS A 149 -3.89 -0.22 9.70
CA HIS A 149 -2.77 -1.18 9.71
C HIS A 149 -3.24 -2.59 10.03
N ARG A 150 -4.13 -2.70 11.03
CA ARG A 150 -4.65 -3.96 11.53
C ARG A 150 -6.16 -3.89 11.75
N CYS A 151 -6.87 -4.88 11.24
CA CYS A 151 -8.28 -5.09 11.58
C CYS A 151 -8.43 -5.96 12.82
N GLU A 152 -9.48 -5.71 13.58
CA GLU A 152 -9.97 -6.62 14.60
C GLU A 152 -10.93 -7.62 13.97
N LEU A 153 -10.80 -8.90 14.35
CA LEU A 153 -11.65 -9.97 13.83
C LEU A 153 -12.70 -10.41 14.85
N LEU A 154 -13.79 -10.95 14.35
CA LEU A 154 -14.81 -11.62 15.14
C LEU A 154 -14.20 -12.82 15.89
N PRO A 155 -14.67 -13.13 17.12
CA PRO A 155 -14.21 -14.28 17.88
C PRO A 155 -14.16 -15.58 17.06
N GLY A 156 -13.12 -16.39 17.26
CA GLY A 156 -12.90 -17.63 16.53
C GLY A 156 -12.27 -17.48 15.14
N SER A 157 -11.92 -16.26 14.72
CA SER A 157 -11.23 -16.02 13.45
C SER A 157 -9.72 -15.92 13.65
N ALA A 158 -8.94 -16.68 12.87
CA ALA A 158 -7.48 -16.60 12.93
C ALA A 158 -6.94 -15.38 12.18
N TYR A 159 -5.97 -14.70 12.77
CA TYR A 159 -5.22 -13.60 12.16
C TYR A 159 -3.75 -14.02 12.06
N VAL A 160 -3.26 -14.32 10.85
CA VAL A 160 -1.94 -14.91 10.63
C VAL A 160 -0.96 -13.86 10.14
N THR A 161 0.19 -13.72 10.80
CA THR A 161 1.30 -12.91 10.26
C THR A 161 2.17 -13.78 9.38
N VAL A 162 2.33 -13.39 8.12
CA VAL A 162 3.19 -14.11 7.17
C VAL A 162 4.59 -13.50 7.14
N PRO A 163 5.64 -14.30 6.87
CA PRO A 163 6.99 -13.79 6.82
C PRO A 163 7.18 -12.84 5.62
N ALA A 164 7.68 -11.64 5.87
CA ALA A 164 8.03 -10.68 4.82
C ALA A 164 9.40 -10.98 4.18
N ASP A 165 10.33 -11.57 4.93
CA ASP A 165 11.65 -12.02 4.46
C ASP A 165 11.86 -13.50 4.86
N PRO A 166 11.14 -14.44 4.23
CA PRO A 166 11.28 -15.87 4.53
C PRO A 166 12.63 -16.42 4.06
N ALA A 167 13.04 -17.56 4.61
CA ALA A 167 14.20 -18.30 4.11
C ALA A 167 14.00 -18.67 2.61
N PRO A 168 15.09 -18.82 1.84
CA PRO A 168 15.00 -19.17 0.42
C PRO A 168 14.08 -20.37 0.15
N GLY A 169 13.21 -20.24 -0.85
CA GLY A 169 12.23 -21.27 -1.22
C GLY A 169 10.98 -21.35 -0.33
N ARG A 170 10.91 -20.60 0.78
CA ARG A 170 9.69 -20.50 1.59
C ARG A 170 8.80 -19.35 1.13
N GLY A 171 7.50 -19.62 1.06
CA GLY A 171 6.48 -18.63 0.74
C GLY A 171 6.37 -17.54 1.80
N GLY A 172 6.06 -16.33 1.35
CA GLY A 172 5.87 -15.15 2.17
C GLY A 172 5.32 -14.00 1.33
N MET A 173 5.02 -12.90 1.98
CA MET A 173 4.56 -11.68 1.31
C MET A 173 4.97 -10.47 2.13
N ARG A 174 5.31 -9.40 1.42
CA ARG A 174 5.63 -8.10 1.99
C ARG A 174 4.85 -7.01 1.29
N VAL A 175 4.63 -5.92 1.99
CA VAL A 175 4.21 -4.67 1.39
C VAL A 175 5.45 -3.84 1.13
N HIS A 176 5.70 -3.48 -0.11
CA HIS A 176 6.68 -2.44 -0.44
C HIS A 176 6.01 -1.09 -0.24
N HIS A 177 6.50 -0.30 0.72
CA HIS A 177 5.93 1.01 1.04
C HIS A 177 6.88 2.10 0.55
N TYR A 178 6.50 2.79 -0.53
CA TYR A 178 7.28 3.85 -1.15
C TYR A 178 6.91 5.22 -0.58
N TRP A 179 6.97 5.34 0.76
CA TRP A 179 6.59 6.56 1.46
C TRP A 179 7.44 7.76 1.04
N THR A 180 8.75 7.58 0.84
CA THR A 180 9.67 8.65 0.45
C THR A 180 9.54 9.05 -1.01
N ARG A 181 9.32 8.07 -1.91
CA ARG A 181 9.52 8.22 -3.38
C ARG A 181 10.90 8.82 -3.68
N ASP A 182 11.02 9.79 -4.59
CA ASP A 182 12.27 10.50 -4.86
C ASP A 182 12.51 11.66 -3.87
N GLU A 183 13.71 12.24 -3.89
CA GLU A 183 14.08 13.31 -2.95
C GLU A 183 13.22 14.57 -3.10
N GLU A 184 12.90 14.98 -4.33
CA GLU A 184 12.06 16.17 -4.58
C GLU A 184 10.66 16.00 -3.98
N PHE A 185 10.06 14.82 -4.14
CA PHE A 185 8.76 14.50 -3.55
C PHE A 185 8.82 14.36 -2.02
N LEU A 186 9.86 13.71 -1.48
CA LEU A 186 10.05 13.60 -0.03
C LEU A 186 10.08 14.99 0.62
N LEU A 187 10.94 15.86 0.12
CA LEU A 187 11.19 17.19 0.68
C LEU A 187 10.06 18.17 0.39
N GLY A 188 9.51 18.16 -0.83
CA GLY A 188 8.49 19.11 -1.26
C GLY A 188 7.07 18.73 -0.87
N THR A 189 6.78 17.44 -0.64
CA THR A 189 5.41 16.95 -0.39
C THR A 189 5.27 16.19 0.92
N LYS A 190 6.05 15.12 1.13
CA LYS A 190 5.79 14.19 2.25
C LYS A 190 6.17 14.76 3.60
N LEU A 191 7.35 15.38 3.74
CA LEU A 191 7.76 16.00 5.00
C LEU A 191 6.89 17.21 5.38
N PRO A 192 6.57 18.16 4.48
CA PRO A 192 5.64 19.24 4.78
C PRO A 192 4.27 18.72 5.21
N ARG A 193 3.73 17.72 4.51
CA ARG A 193 2.46 17.08 4.89
C ARG A 193 2.54 16.42 6.27
N ALA A 194 3.65 15.78 6.61
CA ALA A 194 3.83 15.18 7.92
C ALA A 194 3.93 16.25 9.03
N ALA A 195 4.60 17.38 8.77
CA ALA A 195 4.62 18.52 9.68
C ALA A 195 3.20 19.04 9.95
N GLU A 196 2.41 19.25 8.89
CA GLU A 196 1.03 19.75 9.01
C GLU A 196 0.09 18.74 9.71
N THR A 197 0.09 17.49 9.27
CA THR A 197 -0.92 16.51 9.70
C THR A 197 -0.55 15.78 10.99
N LYS A 198 0.76 15.61 11.26
CA LYS A 198 1.28 14.88 12.42
C LYS A 198 2.01 15.78 13.42
N GLY A 199 2.25 17.05 13.11
CA GLY A 199 2.98 17.97 13.98
C GLY A 199 4.47 17.66 14.07
N TRP A 200 5.06 17.07 13.02
CA TRP A 200 6.51 16.80 12.99
C TRP A 200 7.31 18.09 12.89
N GLU A 201 8.35 18.19 13.72
CA GLU A 201 9.35 19.24 13.60
C GLU A 201 10.37 18.85 12.52
N LEU A 202 10.53 19.71 11.51
CA LEU A 202 11.44 19.48 10.38
C LEU A 202 12.79 20.15 10.63
N THR A 203 13.50 19.74 11.67
CA THR A 203 14.89 20.18 11.89
C THR A 203 15.80 19.64 10.78
N PRO A 204 16.97 20.27 10.52
CA PRO A 204 17.93 19.74 9.55
C PRO A 204 18.29 18.26 9.78
N GLU A 205 18.43 17.83 11.02
CA GLU A 205 18.73 16.45 11.40
C GLU A 205 17.56 15.50 11.10
N ALA A 206 16.32 15.93 11.37
CA ALA A 206 15.13 15.13 11.06
C ALA A 206 14.95 14.95 9.55
N VAL A 207 15.20 16.02 8.78
CA VAL A 207 15.16 15.99 7.32
C VAL A 207 16.25 15.06 6.76
N ASP A 208 17.48 15.18 7.24
CA ASP A 208 18.60 14.34 6.80
C ASP A 208 18.40 12.86 7.18
N PHE A 209 17.83 12.60 8.36
CA PHE A 209 17.42 11.27 8.76
C PHE A 209 16.44 10.65 7.76
N HIS A 210 15.33 11.32 7.44
CA HIS A 210 14.34 10.76 6.50
C HIS A 210 14.87 10.58 5.08
N ARG A 211 15.88 11.35 4.67
CA ARG A 211 16.53 11.21 3.37
C ARG A 211 17.41 9.96 3.28
N THR A 212 17.96 9.49 4.41
CA THR A 212 19.01 8.45 4.40
C THR A 212 18.63 7.16 5.12
N ALA A 213 17.68 7.20 6.06
CA ALA A 213 17.38 6.11 6.98
C ALA A 213 16.76 4.86 6.33
N TYR A 214 16.31 4.97 5.08
CA TYR A 214 15.57 3.90 4.40
C TYR A 214 16.34 3.30 3.21
N ASP A 215 17.64 3.52 3.10
CA ASP A 215 18.43 3.08 1.93
C ASP A 215 19.51 2.04 2.29
N ASP A 216 19.32 1.23 3.34
CA ASP A 216 20.31 0.27 3.85
C ASP A 216 20.64 -0.85 2.85
N VAL A 217 19.60 -1.50 2.28
CA VAL A 217 19.75 -2.71 1.46
C VAL A 217 19.06 -2.55 0.11
N GLU A 218 19.65 -3.16 -0.92
CA GLU A 218 19.00 -3.24 -2.22
C GLU A 218 17.93 -4.35 -2.21
N ASP A 219 16.72 -4.01 -2.64
CA ASP A 219 15.60 -4.92 -2.83
C ASP A 219 14.96 -4.68 -4.20
N ARG A 220 15.15 -5.66 -5.08
CA ARG A 220 14.63 -5.67 -6.45
C ARG A 220 13.49 -6.68 -6.64
N GLN A 221 12.91 -7.21 -5.56
CA GLN A 221 11.93 -8.29 -5.62
C GLN A 221 10.73 -7.96 -6.51
N ILE A 222 10.25 -6.71 -6.46
CA ILE A 222 9.10 -6.25 -7.25
C ILE A 222 9.38 -6.28 -8.77
N ARG A 223 10.66 -6.29 -9.19
CA ARG A 223 11.04 -6.22 -10.61
C ARG A 223 10.54 -7.39 -11.43
N ARG A 224 10.27 -8.54 -10.80
CA ARG A 224 9.68 -9.71 -11.47
C ARG A 224 8.31 -9.42 -12.10
N PHE A 225 7.63 -8.36 -11.67
CA PHE A 225 6.33 -7.93 -12.21
C PHE A 225 6.44 -6.84 -13.30
N LEU A 226 7.62 -6.23 -13.48
CA LEU A 226 7.80 -5.13 -14.44
C LEU A 226 7.53 -5.51 -15.90
N PRO A 227 7.91 -6.70 -16.42
CA PRO A 227 7.61 -7.05 -17.80
C PRO A 227 6.10 -7.02 -18.10
N GLY A 228 5.29 -7.67 -17.27
CA GLY A 228 3.83 -7.68 -17.43
C GLY A 228 3.18 -6.31 -17.17
N LEU A 229 3.76 -5.49 -16.28
CA LEU A 229 3.31 -4.11 -16.08
C LEU A 229 3.56 -3.26 -17.33
N ARG A 230 4.75 -3.34 -17.93
CA ARG A 230 5.11 -2.58 -19.14
C ARG A 230 4.24 -2.95 -20.33
N GLU A 231 3.94 -4.24 -20.50
CA GLU A 231 3.01 -4.70 -21.53
C GLU A 231 1.63 -4.06 -21.37
N ARG A 232 1.10 -3.98 -20.14
CA ARG A 232 -0.19 -3.34 -19.86
C ARG A 232 -0.16 -1.84 -20.07
N LEU A 233 0.88 -1.16 -19.60
CA LEU A 233 1.04 0.29 -19.78
C LEU A 233 1.25 0.66 -21.26
N GLY A 234 1.91 -0.20 -22.04
CA GLY A 234 2.08 -0.02 -23.47
C GLY A 234 0.80 -0.21 -24.27
N ARG A 235 -0.19 -0.96 -23.75
CA ARG A 235 -1.53 -1.11 -24.34
C ARG A 235 -2.50 0.01 -23.97
N ALA A 236 -2.19 0.79 -22.93
CA ALA A 236 -3.02 1.88 -22.43
C ALA A 236 -2.63 3.26 -23.01
N ARG A 237 -1.72 3.31 -23.99
CA ARG A 237 -1.26 4.52 -24.69
C ARG A 237 -1.76 4.55 -26.13
#